data_AF-A0A969PMQ2-F1
#
_entry.id   AF-A0A969PMQ2-F1
#
_cell.length_a   1.000
_cell.length_b   1.000
_cell.length_c   1.000
_cell.angle_alpha   90.00
_cell.angle_beta   90.00
_cell.angle_gamma   90.00
#
_symmetry.space_group_name_H-M   'P 1'
#
loop_
_entity.id
_entity.type
_entity.pdbx_description
1 polymer ?
#
loop_
_entity_poly.entity_id
_entity_poly.type
_entity_poly.pdbx_seq_one_letter_code
_entity_poly.pdbx_strand_id
1 'polypeptide(L)'
;MAEELTGNPPKFGGSTGGLLTKADVEEKYAITWTSTKEQVFEMPTGGAAIMNEGDNLLYLARKEQCLALGAQFRTKFKPKIESYKIYRIYPNGEIQYLHPADGVFPEKVNQGRPTVGKIDRSIGKNPEPSTIKFSGKATYEV
;
A
#
# COMPACT_ATOMS: atom_id res chain seq x y z
N MET A 1 12.58 -13.80 14.97
CA MET A 1 11.53 -14.68 14.40
C MET A 1 10.82 -13.83 13.37
N ALA A 2 11.00 -14.09 12.07
CA ALA A 2 10.27 -13.36 11.05
C ALA A 2 8.77 -13.65 11.27
N GLU A 3 7.95 -12.62 11.47
CA GLU A 3 6.50 -12.80 11.52
C GLU A 3 6.05 -13.41 10.20
N GLU A 4 5.44 -14.58 10.24
CA GLU A 4 4.97 -15.26 9.04
C GLU A 4 3.59 -14.70 8.64
N LEU A 5 3.45 -14.29 7.37
CA LEU A 5 2.17 -13.83 6.86
C LEU A 5 1.24 -15.03 6.65
N THR A 6 0.12 -15.03 7.36
CA THR A 6 -0.91 -16.07 7.23
C THR A 6 -1.98 -15.68 6.23
N GLY A 7 -2.41 -16.62 5.40
CA GLY A 7 -3.57 -16.45 4.51
C GLY A 7 -3.50 -17.36 3.29
N ASN A 8 -4.67 -17.58 2.67
CA ASN A 8 -4.76 -18.43 1.48
C ASN A 8 -4.62 -17.59 0.20
N PRO A 9 -3.87 -18.07 -0.82
CA PRO A 9 -3.81 -17.39 -2.11
C PRO A 9 -5.20 -17.43 -2.78
N PRO A 10 -5.68 -16.31 -3.36
CA PRO A 10 -6.89 -16.31 -4.17
C PRO A 10 -6.81 -17.29 -5.34
N LYS A 11 -7.95 -17.83 -5.76
CA LYS A 11 -8.03 -18.74 -6.91
C LYS A 11 -7.85 -17.93 -8.19
N PHE A 12 -6.71 -18.12 -8.85
CA PHE A 12 -6.35 -17.44 -10.08
C PHE A 12 -5.46 -18.31 -10.96
N GLY A 13 -5.72 -18.35 -12.26
CA GLY A 13 -4.97 -19.17 -13.22
C GLY A 13 -3.58 -18.63 -13.58
N GLY A 14 -3.21 -17.47 -13.05
CA GLY A 14 -1.97 -16.76 -13.35
C GLY A 14 -2.13 -15.68 -14.43
N SER A 15 -1.18 -14.76 -14.47
CA SER A 15 -1.09 -13.70 -15.49
C SER A 15 0.36 -13.34 -15.78
N THR A 16 0.57 -12.57 -16.85
CA THR A 16 1.89 -12.08 -17.26
C THR A 16 2.31 -10.77 -16.58
N GLY A 17 1.38 -10.09 -15.91
CA GLY A 17 1.60 -8.80 -15.23
C GLY A 17 2.00 -8.91 -13.75
N GLY A 18 2.38 -10.11 -13.30
CA GLY A 18 2.67 -10.43 -11.90
C GLY A 18 4.06 -10.00 -11.41
N LEU A 19 4.63 -10.80 -10.50
CA LEU A 19 5.96 -10.57 -9.94
C LEU A 19 7.04 -10.82 -11.00
N LEU A 20 8.02 -9.90 -11.07
CA LEU A 20 9.23 -10.02 -11.87
C LEU A 20 10.45 -10.17 -10.95
N THR A 21 11.66 -10.26 -11.52
CA THR A 21 12.92 -10.42 -10.78
C THR A 21 13.09 -9.45 -9.60
N LYS A 22 12.58 -8.21 -9.70
CA LYS A 22 12.57 -7.22 -8.61
C LYS A 22 12.00 -7.76 -7.30
N ALA A 23 10.99 -8.63 -7.38
CA ALA A 23 10.31 -9.23 -6.24
C ALA A 23 11.21 -10.13 -5.38
N ASP A 24 12.30 -10.64 -5.96
CA ASP A 24 13.25 -11.53 -5.29
C ASP A 24 14.55 -10.81 -4.92
N VAL A 25 14.97 -9.80 -5.70
CA VAL A 25 16.26 -9.13 -5.50
C VAL A 25 16.20 -7.78 -4.78
N GLU A 26 15.03 -7.13 -4.70
CA GLU A 26 14.91 -5.78 -4.15
C GLU A 26 13.79 -5.64 -3.11
N GLU A 27 12.54 -5.88 -3.51
CA GLU A 27 11.37 -5.86 -2.62
C GLU A 27 10.13 -6.39 -3.34
N LYS A 28 9.21 -6.98 -2.56
CA LYS A 28 7.83 -7.25 -2.97
C LYS A 28 6.86 -6.78 -1.89
N TYR A 29 5.59 -6.72 -2.24
CA TYR A 29 4.54 -6.30 -1.33
C TYR A 29 3.55 -7.44 -1.13
N ALA A 30 2.93 -7.47 0.03
CA ALA A 30 1.85 -8.39 0.33
C ALA A 30 0.64 -7.62 0.84
N ILE A 31 -0.54 -8.06 0.45
CA ILE A 31 -1.81 -7.58 1.01
C ILE A 31 -2.55 -8.77 1.60
N THR A 32 -2.98 -8.65 2.86
CA THR A 32 -3.85 -9.62 3.53
C THR A 32 -5.19 -8.98 3.81
N TRP A 33 -6.27 -9.74 3.72
CA TRP A 33 -7.61 -9.28 4.11
C TRP A 33 -8.49 -10.46 4.48
N THR A 34 -9.56 -10.19 5.22
CA THR A 34 -10.56 -11.20 5.58
C THR A 34 -11.82 -10.97 4.77
N SER A 35 -12.32 -12.00 4.08
CA SER A 35 -13.59 -11.96 3.37
C SER A 35 -14.63 -12.84 4.06
N THR A 36 -15.88 -12.40 4.10
CA THR A 36 -16.99 -13.18 4.69
C THR A 36 -17.57 -14.23 3.75
N LYS A 37 -17.15 -14.22 2.47
CA LYS A 37 -17.62 -15.15 1.45
C LYS A 37 -16.63 -15.25 0.30
N GLU A 38 -16.73 -16.34 -0.44
CA GLU A 38 -16.06 -16.47 -1.73
C GLU A 38 -16.71 -15.55 -2.76
N GLN A 39 -15.91 -14.68 -3.41
CA GLN A 39 -16.42 -13.74 -4.40
C GLN A 39 -15.33 -13.28 -5.37
N VAL A 40 -15.76 -12.84 -6.56
CA VAL A 40 -14.86 -12.40 -7.63
C VAL A 40 -14.36 -10.98 -7.36
N PHE A 41 -13.09 -10.73 -7.64
CA PHE A 41 -12.50 -9.40 -7.68
C PHE A 41 -11.57 -9.26 -8.89
N GLU A 42 -11.35 -8.02 -9.32
CA GLU A 42 -10.42 -7.74 -10.40
C GLU A 42 -9.03 -7.49 -9.83
N MET A 43 -8.03 -8.19 -10.38
CA MET A 43 -6.64 -8.05 -9.99
C MET A 43 -6.06 -6.74 -10.55
N PRO A 44 -5.27 -5.99 -9.76
CA PRO A 44 -4.57 -4.80 -10.27
C PRO A 44 -3.57 -5.11 -11.41
N THR A 45 -3.15 -6.38 -11.53
CA THR A 45 -2.27 -6.91 -12.56
C THR A 45 -3.01 -7.39 -13.81
N GLY A 46 -4.32 -7.15 -13.88
CA GLY A 46 -5.21 -7.61 -14.94
C GLY A 46 -5.76 -9.02 -14.69
N GLY A 47 -7.03 -9.20 -15.08
CA GLY A 47 -7.78 -10.45 -14.90
C GLY A 47 -8.70 -10.45 -13.68
N ALA A 48 -9.59 -11.44 -13.62
CA ALA A 48 -10.47 -11.67 -12.49
C ALA A 48 -9.96 -12.87 -11.68
N ALA A 49 -9.91 -12.71 -10.36
CA ALA A 49 -9.58 -13.76 -9.41
C ALA A 49 -10.73 -13.97 -8.43
N ILE A 50 -10.76 -15.12 -7.78
CA ILE A 50 -11.77 -15.42 -6.75
C ILE A 50 -11.08 -15.39 -5.39
N MET A 51 -11.50 -14.48 -4.51
CA MET A 51 -11.01 -14.46 -3.13
C MET A 51 -11.68 -15.57 -2.33
N ASN A 52 -10.93 -16.22 -1.44
CA ASN A 52 -11.46 -17.25 -0.56
C ASN A 52 -12.32 -16.62 0.55
N GLU A 53 -13.22 -17.41 1.13
CA GLU A 53 -13.82 -17.08 2.43
C GLU A 53 -12.75 -17.20 3.53
N GLY A 54 -12.73 -16.25 4.47
CA GLY A 54 -11.71 -16.14 5.51
C GLY A 54 -10.50 -15.30 5.08
N ASP A 55 -9.33 -15.66 5.62
CA ASP A 55 -8.10 -14.89 5.44
C ASP A 55 -7.42 -15.19 4.09
N ASN A 56 -7.22 -14.11 3.34
CA ASN A 56 -6.57 -14.12 2.03
C ASN A 56 -5.21 -13.43 2.12
N LEU A 57 -4.27 -13.91 1.31
CA LEU A 57 -2.94 -13.34 1.14
C LEU A 57 -2.60 -13.26 -0.34
N LEU A 58 -2.21 -12.07 -0.80
CA LEU A 58 -1.78 -11.85 -2.18
C LEU A 58 -0.47 -11.09 -2.23
N TYR A 59 0.47 -11.58 -3.04
CA TYR A 59 1.74 -10.91 -3.32
C TYR A 59 1.65 -10.05 -4.60
N LEU A 60 2.18 -8.83 -4.53
CA LEU A 60 2.16 -7.83 -5.60
C LEU A 60 3.52 -7.15 -5.72
N ALA A 61 3.83 -6.63 -6.91
CA ALA A 61 5.13 -6.04 -7.20
C ALA A 61 5.27 -4.60 -6.65
N ARG A 62 4.17 -3.86 -6.51
CA ARG A 62 4.19 -2.44 -6.13
C ARG A 62 3.17 -2.12 -5.03
N LYS A 63 3.54 -1.20 -4.13
CA LYS A 63 2.64 -0.66 -3.09
C LYS A 63 1.35 -0.06 -3.67
N GLU A 64 1.46 0.62 -4.81
CA GLU A 64 0.33 1.24 -5.49
C GLU A 64 -0.75 0.23 -5.89
N GLN A 65 -0.35 -0.97 -6.35
CA GLN A 65 -1.29 -2.05 -6.70
C GLN A 65 -2.04 -2.55 -5.45
N CYS A 66 -1.35 -2.66 -4.31
CA CYS A 66 -1.98 -3.02 -3.04
C CYS A 66 -3.01 -1.98 -2.60
N LEU A 67 -2.69 -0.68 -2.72
CA LEU A 67 -3.61 0.41 -2.39
C LEU A 67 -4.81 0.46 -3.34
N ALA A 68 -4.59 0.22 -4.63
CA ALA A 68 -5.67 0.15 -5.62
C ALA A 68 -6.64 -1.00 -5.29
N LEU A 69 -6.11 -2.16 -4.90
CA LEU A 69 -6.93 -3.30 -4.46
C LEU A 69 -7.69 -2.98 -3.15
N GLY A 70 -7.03 -2.34 -2.17
CA GLY A 70 -7.68 -1.87 -0.95
C GLY A 70 -8.80 -0.85 -1.21
N ALA A 71 -8.63 0.04 -2.18
CA ALA A 71 -9.68 0.97 -2.61
C ALA A 71 -10.86 0.23 -3.25
N GLN A 72 -10.59 -0.79 -4.08
CA GLN A 72 -11.62 -1.65 -4.66
C GLN A 72 -12.42 -2.38 -3.57
N PHE A 73 -11.75 -2.95 -2.57
CA PHE A 73 -12.35 -3.59 -1.39
C PHE A 73 -13.31 -2.69 -0.61
N ARG A 74 -12.98 -1.41 -0.47
CA ARG A 74 -13.80 -0.44 0.28
C ARG A 74 -14.95 0.16 -0.53
N THR A 75 -14.86 0.16 -1.85
CA THR A 75 -15.82 0.87 -2.73
C THR A 75 -16.76 -0.06 -3.49
N LYS A 76 -16.27 -1.21 -3.99
CA LYS A 76 -17.02 -2.08 -4.89
C LYS A 76 -17.71 -3.26 -4.18
N PHE A 77 -17.28 -3.61 -2.96
CA PHE A 77 -17.81 -4.75 -2.22
C PHE A 77 -18.86 -4.36 -1.17
N LYS A 78 -19.86 -5.25 -1.02
CA LYS A 78 -20.87 -5.20 0.04
C LYS A 78 -20.97 -6.61 0.66
N PRO A 79 -20.59 -6.80 1.93
CA PRO A 79 -20.08 -5.80 2.89
C PRO A 79 -18.71 -5.22 2.47
N LYS A 80 -18.38 -4.04 2.98
CA LYS A 80 -17.08 -3.40 2.74
C LYS A 80 -15.99 -4.20 3.42
N ILE A 81 -14.87 -4.39 2.74
CA ILE A 81 -13.69 -5.05 3.30
C ILE A 81 -12.71 -3.94 3.75
N GLU A 82 -12.70 -3.66 5.04
CA GLU A 82 -11.86 -2.62 5.66
C GLU A 82 -10.69 -3.21 6.47
N SER A 83 -10.65 -4.53 6.68
CA SER A 83 -9.64 -5.23 7.48
C SER A 83 -8.34 -5.52 6.73
N TYR A 84 -8.11 -4.90 5.56
CA TYR A 84 -6.93 -5.21 4.77
C TYR A 84 -5.68 -4.56 5.37
N LYS A 85 -4.56 -5.28 5.25
CA LYS A 85 -3.24 -4.91 5.74
C LYS A 85 -2.23 -5.07 4.63
N ILE A 86 -1.32 -4.12 4.49
CA ILE A 86 -0.27 -4.12 3.46
C ILE A 86 1.09 -4.21 4.14
N TYR A 87 1.95 -5.07 3.60
CA TYR A 87 3.29 -5.32 4.07
C TYR A 87 4.28 -5.15 2.92
N ARG A 88 5.51 -4.76 3.24
CA ARG A 88 6.68 -4.87 2.36
C ARG A 88 7.53 -6.03 2.83
N ILE A 89 8.03 -6.80 1.88
CA ILE A 89 8.87 -7.96 2.11
C ILE A 89 10.18 -7.74 1.39
N TYR A 90 11.27 -7.78 2.14
CA TYR A 90 12.62 -7.63 1.64
C TYR A 90 13.23 -8.99 1.23
N PRO A 91 14.27 -9.01 0.38
CA PRO A 91 14.97 -10.23 -0.05
C PRO A 91 15.56 -11.04 1.09
N ASN A 92 15.90 -10.39 2.21
CA ASN A 92 16.40 -11.02 3.43
C ASN A 92 15.30 -11.72 4.26
N GLY A 93 14.03 -11.64 3.83
CA GLY A 93 12.87 -12.18 4.54
C GLY A 93 12.29 -11.27 5.62
N GLU A 94 12.82 -10.05 5.80
CA GLU A 94 12.25 -9.06 6.70
C GLU A 94 10.90 -8.56 6.18
N ILE A 95 9.90 -8.54 7.06
CA ILE A 95 8.55 -8.08 6.74
C ILE A 95 8.28 -6.78 7.51
N GLN A 96 8.01 -5.71 6.76
CA GLN A 96 7.65 -4.40 7.29
C GLN A 96 6.16 -4.16 7.10
N TYR A 97 5.42 -3.98 8.20
CA TYR A 97 4.03 -3.54 8.15
C TYR A 97 3.92 -2.09 7.69
N LEU A 98 3.17 -1.83 6.60
CA LEU A 98 3.13 -0.52 5.95
C LEU A 98 1.79 0.20 6.06
N HIS A 99 0.66 -0.52 6.05
CA HIS A 99 -0.65 0.13 6.01
C HIS A 99 -1.78 -0.75 6.54
N PRO A 100 -2.69 -0.22 7.38
CA PRO A 100 -2.57 1.07 8.10
C PRO A 100 -1.51 1.01 9.20
N ALA A 101 -0.41 1.76 9.07
CA ALA A 101 0.76 1.65 9.94
C ALA A 101 0.48 1.94 11.42
N ASP A 102 -0.44 2.86 11.70
CA ASP A 102 -0.88 3.23 13.05
C ASP A 102 -2.20 2.54 13.44
N GLY A 103 -2.62 1.51 12.70
CA GLY A 103 -3.86 0.77 12.92
C GLY A 103 -5.14 1.52 12.53
N VAL A 104 -5.06 2.81 12.21
CA VAL A 104 -6.19 3.64 11.80
C VAL A 104 -5.98 4.12 10.38
N PHE A 105 -7.02 4.04 9.55
CA PHE A 105 -6.91 4.52 8.17
C PHE A 105 -6.45 5.99 8.11
N PRO A 106 -5.54 6.36 7.18
CA PRO A 106 -4.98 7.70 7.08
C PRO A 106 -6.03 8.81 6.96
N GLU A 107 -7.19 8.52 6.36
CA GLU A 107 -8.29 9.46 6.16
C GLU A 107 -8.96 9.90 7.48
N LYS A 108 -8.82 9.12 8.56
CA LYS A 108 -9.33 9.48 9.89
C LYS A 108 -8.22 10.08 10.75
N VAL A 109 -8.51 11.19 11.43
CA VAL A 109 -7.58 11.78 12.41
C VAL A 109 -7.32 10.80 13.56
N ASN A 110 -6.07 10.73 14.02
CA ASN A 110 -5.66 9.90 15.15
C ASN A 110 -4.73 10.70 16.07
N GLN A 111 -4.91 10.58 17.38
CA GLN A 111 -4.03 11.23 18.36
C GLN A 111 -2.65 10.58 18.31
N GLY A 112 -1.58 11.39 18.32
CA GLY A 112 -0.19 10.91 18.23
C GLY A 112 0.45 10.99 16.84
N ARG A 113 -0.29 11.39 15.79
CA ARG A 113 0.31 11.68 14.46
C ARG A 113 1.08 13.01 14.50
N PRO A 114 2.40 13.04 14.29
CA PRO A 114 3.14 14.29 14.17
C PRO A 114 2.84 14.97 12.83
N THR A 115 2.91 16.30 12.78
CA THR A 115 2.86 17.04 11.52
C THR A 115 4.20 16.93 10.81
N VAL A 116 4.28 16.14 9.74
CA VAL A 116 5.49 15.96 8.92
C VAL A 116 5.35 16.76 7.62
N GLY A 117 6.38 17.50 7.23
CA GLY A 117 6.38 18.30 6.00
C GLY A 117 5.45 19.52 6.03
N LYS A 118 4.99 19.94 7.21
CA LYS A 118 4.19 21.16 7.38
C LYS A 118 5.12 22.37 7.28
N ILE A 119 4.77 23.31 6.40
CA ILE A 119 5.44 24.59 6.28
C ILE A 119 4.43 25.66 6.64
N ASP A 120 4.74 26.47 7.66
CA ASP A 120 3.82 27.46 8.21
C ASP A 120 3.74 28.74 7.36
N ARG A 121 3.49 28.58 6.05
CA ARG A 121 3.22 29.67 5.11
C ARG A 121 2.32 29.21 3.96
N SER A 122 1.75 30.16 3.24
CA SER A 122 1.02 29.88 1.99
C SER A 122 1.99 29.68 0.82
N ILE A 123 1.54 28.96 -0.22
CA ILE A 123 2.34 28.70 -1.42
C ILE A 123 2.85 29.97 -2.11
N GLY A 124 2.06 31.05 -2.10
CA GLY A 124 2.44 32.34 -2.66
C GLY A 124 3.49 33.12 -1.85
N LYS A 125 3.87 32.62 -0.67
CA LYS A 125 4.95 33.17 0.17
C LYS A 125 6.26 32.39 0.04
N ASN A 126 6.37 31.48 -0.93
CA ASN A 126 7.65 30.86 -1.24
C ASN A 126 8.61 31.93 -1.80
N PRO A 127 9.90 31.91 -1.41
CA PRO A 127 10.89 32.83 -1.94
C PRO A 127 11.09 32.64 -3.45
N GLU A 128 11.48 33.71 -4.12
CA GLU A 128 11.83 33.65 -5.53
C GLU A 128 13.10 32.82 -5.75
N PRO A 129 13.16 31.95 -6.77
CA PRO A 129 14.33 31.10 -7.04
C PRO A 129 15.65 31.88 -7.19
N SER A 130 15.58 33.14 -7.67
CA SER A 130 16.73 34.02 -7.83
C SER A 130 17.38 34.38 -6.49
N THR A 131 16.59 34.53 -5.43
CA THR A 131 17.06 34.93 -4.09
C THR A 131 17.83 33.83 -3.38
N ILE A 132 17.56 32.56 -3.71
CA ILE A 132 18.21 31.38 -3.14
C ILE A 132 19.11 30.65 -4.16
N LYS A 133 19.48 31.33 -5.24
CA LYS A 133 20.33 30.77 -6.30
C LYS A 133 21.67 30.32 -5.71
N PHE A 134 22.17 29.18 -6.17
CA PHE A 134 23.41 28.54 -5.70
C PHE A 134 23.41 28.09 -4.22
N SER A 135 22.27 28.15 -3.52
CA SER A 135 22.17 27.65 -2.14
C SER A 135 22.08 26.12 -2.03
N GLY A 136 21.77 25.44 -3.14
CA GLY A 136 21.49 24.00 -3.17
C GLY A 136 20.13 23.61 -2.58
N LYS A 137 19.29 24.58 -2.19
CA LYS A 137 17.96 24.36 -1.62
C LYS A 137 16.86 24.73 -2.61
N ALA A 138 15.71 24.07 -2.50
CA ALA A 138 14.53 24.41 -3.29
C ALA A 138 13.69 25.50 -2.61
N THR A 139 12.93 26.26 -3.40
CA THR A 139 12.11 27.38 -2.89
C THR A 139 11.04 26.93 -1.90
N TYR A 140 10.53 25.70 -2.02
CA TYR A 140 9.57 25.16 -1.08
C TYR A 140 10.20 24.64 0.22
N GLU A 141 11.52 24.50 0.31
CA GLU A 141 12.20 24.00 1.53
C GLU A 141 12.64 25.14 2.47
N VAL A 142 12.84 26.32 1.91
CA VAL A 142 13.37 27.52 2.58
C VAL A 142 12.27 28.48 2.89
#